data_AF-A0AAE5HD14-F1
#
_entry.id   AF-A0AAE5HD14-F1
#
_cell.length_a   1.000
_cell.length_b   1.000
_cell.length_c   1.000
_cell.angle_alpha   90.00
_cell.angle_beta   90.00
_cell.angle_gamma   90.00
#
_symmetry.space_group_name_H-M   'P 1'
#
loop_
_entity.id
_entity.type
_entity.pdbx_description
1 polymer ?
#
loop_
_entity_poly.entity_id
_entity_poly.type
_entity_poly.pdbx_seq_one_letter_code
_entity_poly.pdbx_strand_id
1 'polypeptide(L)'
;MSNGVPVSRRQLLAGVVGVGALGAVGSLSGARTQAYLSATESFSGAVVAGDLSIDIGCTGCTEDNGIVSFTIDDIQPGDRIAKTLTVTVGSNPGRLWVATDCPEPADVLAQALRVELRSRIDGYTRSLYGGDGTKTLSDLRTTAINGLAIESQTETGCLDPAQSAEIELRLRLPSGTSESLADQSTQLRLLFAAEQCRHNSAQTASNPFAIIDRCAPIKSCPPENCTLSLGKVDISDGMMPIEIGDTLELDNSSYKLIIEDVEQKDNDTETVAVQFTIDSTNGHPTPSLCGVDIKGGGRPTQQGGDGVESYRIDPPSRSTNELLYSSVNSGGNLSGISYIEVFVCKEYSNGDDGVTEPEEPAEPGCVPCREGAINSERISTATFEYTGPTDDVTIVFEPQNSSGGQVTTIESATISSSDAFSIDFPESGNPNFDVSVQSNGAKIQIGSIHTSCSRTFALENAETDYQLTVTEAIAKGGKSVCSEDLQ
;
A
#
# COMPACT_ATOMS: atom_id res chain seq x y z
N MET A 1 -46.70 -20.77 -3.77
CA MET A 1 -46.00 -20.57 -2.49
C MET A 1 -44.51 -20.58 -2.75
N SER A 2 -43.88 -19.41 -2.74
CA SER A 2 -42.50 -19.19 -2.28
C SER A 2 -42.29 -17.67 -2.24
N ASN A 3 -41.82 -17.17 -1.10
CA ASN A 3 -41.73 -15.74 -0.77
C ASN A 3 -40.49 -15.12 -1.43
N GLY A 4 -40.67 -14.09 -2.25
CA GLY A 4 -39.58 -13.25 -2.73
C GLY A 4 -39.13 -12.29 -1.63
N VAL A 5 -37.83 -12.27 -1.33
CA VAL A 5 -37.21 -11.26 -0.47
C VAL A 5 -36.98 -10.00 -1.32
N PRO A 6 -37.53 -8.83 -0.97
CA PRO A 6 -37.29 -7.60 -1.72
C PRO A 6 -35.93 -7.01 -1.29
N VAL A 7 -35.02 -6.83 -2.24
CA VAL A 7 -33.75 -6.12 -2.04
C VAL A 7 -34.01 -4.62 -2.24
N SER A 8 -33.81 -3.79 -1.20
CA SER A 8 -34.05 -2.35 -1.25
C SER A 8 -32.76 -1.56 -1.48
N ARG A 9 -32.76 -0.66 -2.48
CA ARG A 9 -32.05 0.66 -2.68
C ARG A 9 -30.79 1.05 -1.88
N ARG A 10 -30.04 0.14 -1.25
CA ARG A 10 -28.97 0.46 -0.28
C ARG A 10 -27.61 -0.14 -0.66
N GLN A 11 -27.41 -0.51 -1.93
CA GLN A 11 -26.19 -1.19 -2.42
C GLN A 11 -25.34 -0.38 -3.41
N LEU A 12 -25.63 0.89 -3.65
CA LEU A 12 -24.81 1.76 -4.50
C LEU A 12 -24.26 2.89 -3.65
N LEU A 13 -23.03 2.74 -3.14
CA LEU A 13 -22.14 3.79 -2.63
C LEU A 13 -20.81 3.13 -2.19
N ALA A 14 -19.98 2.77 -3.17
CA ALA A 14 -18.57 2.42 -2.97
C ALA A 14 -17.83 2.69 -4.28
N GLY A 15 -17.22 3.86 -4.42
CA GLY A 15 -16.41 4.14 -5.60
C GLY A 15 -16.13 5.62 -5.80
N VAL A 16 -15.10 6.15 -5.14
CA VAL A 16 -14.18 7.16 -5.67
C VAL A 16 -12.83 6.93 -4.98
N VAL A 17 -11.77 6.60 -5.74
CA VAL A 17 -10.38 6.51 -5.28
C VAL A 17 -9.56 7.50 -6.12
N GLY A 18 -8.94 8.45 -5.45
CA GLY A 18 -7.93 9.36 -6.03
C GLY A 18 -6.57 8.68 -6.14
N VAL A 19 -5.86 9.01 -7.22
CA VAL A 19 -4.59 8.43 -7.66
C VAL A 19 -3.50 8.51 -6.58
N GLY A 20 -3.00 7.34 -6.15
CA GLY A 20 -1.89 7.20 -5.21
C GLY A 20 -1.91 5.86 -4.50
N ALA A 21 -1.56 4.77 -5.20
CA ALA A 21 -1.34 3.42 -4.66
C ALA A 21 -2.38 2.94 -3.60
N LEU A 22 -3.66 2.96 -3.96
CA LEU A 22 -4.73 2.31 -3.19
C LEU A 22 -5.48 1.34 -4.12
N GLY A 23 -5.08 0.08 -4.11
CA GLY A 23 -5.70 -0.98 -4.92
C GLY A 23 -6.97 -1.55 -4.30
N ALA A 24 -8.01 -1.68 -5.14
CA ALA A 24 -9.22 -2.52 -5.03
C ALA A 24 -10.14 -2.37 -3.79
N VAL A 25 -11.29 -1.72 -4.00
CA VAL A 25 -12.41 -1.68 -3.04
C VAL A 25 -13.32 -2.90 -3.26
N GLY A 26 -13.30 -3.84 -2.31
CA GLY A 26 -14.24 -4.97 -2.25
C GLY A 26 -15.57 -4.59 -1.58
N SER A 27 -16.67 -5.01 -2.20
CA SER A 27 -18.05 -4.78 -1.77
C SER A 27 -18.37 -5.30 -0.35
N LEU A 28 -18.80 -4.43 0.56
CA LEU A 28 -19.47 -4.82 1.81
C LEU A 28 -20.98 -4.55 1.70
N SER A 29 -21.75 -5.64 1.60
CA SER A 29 -23.21 -5.63 1.60
C SER A 29 -23.75 -5.30 3.00
N GLY A 30 -24.11 -4.04 3.21
CA GLY A 30 -24.80 -3.61 4.42
C GLY A 30 -25.06 -2.11 4.39
N ALA A 31 -26.33 -1.71 4.51
CA ALA A 31 -26.75 -0.32 4.52
C ALA A 31 -26.16 0.47 5.70
N ARG A 32 -24.96 1.02 5.54
CA ARG A 32 -24.25 1.80 6.57
C ARG A 32 -23.64 3.04 5.92
N THR A 33 -23.82 4.19 6.55
CA THR A 33 -23.19 5.46 6.14
C THR A 33 -21.79 5.50 6.74
N GLN A 34 -20.77 5.28 5.91
CA GLN A 34 -19.37 5.52 6.24
C GLN A 34 -18.93 6.81 5.55
N ALA A 35 -18.15 7.63 6.24
CA ALA A 35 -17.58 8.85 5.69
C ALA A 35 -16.07 8.69 5.54
N TYR A 36 -15.61 8.80 4.30
CA TYR A 36 -14.24 9.14 3.91
C TYR A 36 -14.29 10.60 3.44
N LEU A 37 -13.26 11.40 3.71
CA LEU A 37 -13.46 12.83 3.91
C LEU A 37 -13.80 13.71 2.69
N SER A 38 -14.25 14.91 3.07
CA SER A 38 -15.16 15.85 2.41
C SER A 38 -14.60 16.61 1.21
N ALA A 39 -15.26 16.50 0.07
CA ALA A 39 -15.26 17.55 -0.94
C ALA A 39 -16.15 18.71 -0.48
N THR A 40 -15.64 19.94 -0.53
CA THR A 40 -16.46 21.16 -0.60
C THR A 40 -17.01 21.31 -2.01
N GLU A 41 -17.85 20.36 -2.42
CA GLU A 41 -18.80 20.59 -3.50
C GLU A 41 -20.20 20.42 -2.93
N SER A 42 -20.85 21.55 -2.70
CA SER A 42 -22.28 21.60 -2.42
C SER A 42 -23.03 21.04 -3.63
N PHE A 43 -23.39 19.77 -3.60
CA PHE A 43 -24.34 19.21 -4.56
C PHE A 43 -25.76 19.63 -4.18
N SER A 44 -26.33 20.49 -5.02
CA SER A 44 -27.76 20.80 -5.02
C SER A 44 -28.53 19.61 -5.58
N GLY A 45 -28.82 18.60 -4.75
CA GLY A 45 -29.49 17.41 -5.28
C GLY A 45 -29.90 16.31 -4.31
N ALA A 46 -29.74 16.45 -2.98
CA ALA A 46 -30.37 15.51 -2.05
C ALA A 46 -30.54 16.14 -0.65
N VAL A 47 -31.77 16.19 -0.15
CA VAL A 47 -32.02 16.37 1.28
C VAL A 47 -31.76 15.02 1.95
N VAL A 48 -30.50 14.75 2.29
CA VAL A 48 -30.13 13.68 3.22
C VAL A 48 -30.13 14.26 4.62
N ALA A 49 -31.04 13.81 5.47
CA ALA A 49 -31.00 14.12 6.89
C ALA A 49 -29.82 13.37 7.53
N GLY A 50 -28.70 14.07 7.72
CA GLY A 50 -27.60 13.68 8.60
C GLY A 50 -26.32 13.30 7.88
N ASP A 51 -25.56 14.31 7.43
CA ASP A 51 -24.20 14.16 6.90
C ASP A 51 -23.21 13.82 8.04
N LEU A 52 -22.39 12.78 7.85
CA LEU A 52 -21.25 12.49 8.73
C LEU A 52 -20.01 13.06 8.03
N SER A 53 -19.50 14.16 8.56
CA SER A 53 -18.23 14.73 8.12
C SER A 53 -17.21 14.61 9.23
N ILE A 54 -15.93 14.65 8.86
CA ILE A 54 -14.83 14.86 9.78
C ILE A 54 -14.15 16.16 9.32
N ASP A 55 -13.46 16.84 10.22
CA ASP A 55 -12.60 17.96 9.91
C ASP A 55 -11.24 17.70 10.55
N ILE A 56 -10.16 17.97 9.81
CA ILE A 56 -8.80 17.71 10.26
C ILE A 56 -8.07 19.04 10.38
N GLY A 57 -7.83 19.46 11.62
CA GLY A 57 -6.96 20.59 11.93
C GLY A 57 -5.56 20.09 12.24
N CYS A 58 -4.56 20.48 11.45
CA CYS A 58 -3.19 20.07 11.70
C CYS A 58 -2.20 21.22 11.46
N THR A 59 -1.19 21.31 12.32
CA THR A 59 -0.10 22.28 12.20
C THR A 59 1.22 21.54 11.98
N GLY A 60 1.91 21.82 10.88
CA GLY A 60 3.19 21.19 10.56
C GLY A 60 3.05 19.79 9.95
N CYS A 61 1.96 19.55 9.23
CA CYS A 61 1.75 18.38 8.37
C CYS A 61 1.09 18.81 7.06
N THR A 62 1.06 17.91 6.09
CA THR A 62 0.28 18.08 4.87
C THR A 62 -0.98 17.24 4.98
N GLU A 63 -2.15 17.85 4.74
CA GLU A 63 -3.42 17.15 4.61
C GLU A 63 -3.83 17.19 3.15
N ASP A 64 -4.08 16.02 2.58
CA ASP A 64 -4.57 15.86 1.21
C ASP A 64 -5.59 14.73 1.19
N ASN A 65 -6.84 15.06 0.86
CA ASN A 65 -7.95 14.11 0.74
C ASN A 65 -8.11 13.17 1.96
N GLY A 66 -7.99 13.71 3.19
CA GLY A 66 -8.14 12.94 4.42
C GLY A 66 -6.92 12.07 4.79
N ILE A 67 -5.81 12.22 4.05
CA ILE A 67 -4.52 11.63 4.39
C ILE A 67 -3.64 12.71 5.01
N VAL A 68 -3.24 12.49 6.25
CA VAL A 68 -2.35 13.38 7.00
C VAL A 68 -0.94 12.85 6.95
N SER A 69 -0.02 13.62 6.39
CA SER A 69 1.38 13.23 6.22
C SER A 69 2.31 14.07 7.11
N PHE A 70 3.08 13.38 7.96
CA PHE A 70 4.14 13.97 8.76
C PHE A 70 5.49 13.57 8.19
N THR A 71 6.27 14.54 7.74
CA THR A 71 7.71 14.35 7.55
C THR A 71 8.40 14.46 8.92
N ILE A 72 9.29 13.51 9.17
CA ILE A 72 10.14 13.42 10.35
C ILE A 72 11.57 13.46 9.83
N ASP A 73 12.19 14.62 9.99
CA ASP A 73 13.52 14.99 9.54
C ASP A 73 14.29 15.66 10.67
N ASP A 74 15.58 15.88 10.45
CA ASP A 74 16.50 16.62 11.35
C ASP A 74 16.49 16.11 12.81
N ILE A 75 16.22 14.82 13.03
CA ILE A 75 16.14 14.23 14.37
C ILE A 75 17.48 13.64 14.80
N GLN A 76 17.98 14.09 15.94
CA GLN A 76 19.27 13.67 16.48
C GLN A 76 19.11 12.58 17.55
N PRO A 77 20.11 11.69 17.76
CA PRO A 77 20.08 10.74 18.86
C PRO A 77 19.84 11.43 20.22
N GLY A 78 18.78 11.00 20.91
CA GLY A 78 18.34 11.57 22.19
C GLY A 78 17.14 12.51 22.09
N ASP A 79 16.82 12.99 20.89
CA ASP A 79 15.73 13.93 20.64
C ASP A 79 14.35 13.35 20.94
N ARG A 80 13.42 14.27 21.18
CA ARG A 80 12.01 13.99 21.41
C ARG A 80 11.18 14.97 20.61
N ILE A 81 10.34 14.45 19.71
CA ILE A 81 9.45 15.23 18.86
C ILE A 81 8.01 14.90 19.25
N ALA A 82 7.15 15.91 19.28
CA ALA A 82 5.72 15.74 19.41
C ALA A 82 5.02 16.42 18.23
N LYS A 83 4.16 15.69 17.53
CA LYS A 83 3.28 16.20 16.49
C LYS A 83 1.84 16.03 16.96
N THR A 84 1.01 17.03 16.68
CA THR A 84 -0.39 17.02 17.10
C THR A 84 -1.28 17.39 15.92
N LEU A 85 -2.44 16.74 15.86
CA LEU A 85 -3.53 17.07 14.96
C LEU A 85 -4.85 16.95 15.72
N THR A 86 -5.88 17.62 15.25
CA THR A 86 -7.23 17.55 15.80
C THR A 86 -8.16 17.00 14.74
N VAL A 87 -8.97 16.03 15.15
CA VAL A 87 -10.00 15.40 14.31
C VAL A 87 -11.36 15.71 14.93
N THR A 88 -12.19 16.46 14.22
CA THR A 88 -13.51 16.88 14.70
C THR A 88 -14.59 16.15 13.93
N VAL A 89 -15.52 15.50 14.64
CA VAL A 89 -16.71 14.93 14.00
C VAL A 89 -17.73 16.04 13.77
N GLY A 90 -18.29 16.13 12.56
CA GLY A 90 -19.23 17.17 12.17
C GLY A 90 -20.61 16.99 12.78
N SER A 91 -21.64 16.88 11.92
CA SER A 91 -23.03 17.08 12.32
C SER A 91 -23.68 15.92 13.08
N ASN A 92 -23.07 14.73 13.09
CA ASN A 92 -23.64 13.51 13.65
C ASN A 92 -22.64 12.75 14.52
N PRO A 93 -23.08 12.03 15.57
CA PRO A 93 -22.17 11.23 16.37
C PRO A 93 -21.46 10.17 15.52
N GLY A 94 -20.14 10.08 15.67
CA GLY A 94 -19.28 9.25 14.84
C GLY A 94 -18.29 8.46 15.67
N ARG A 95 -18.05 7.20 15.29
CA ARG A 95 -16.89 6.44 15.76
C ARG A 95 -15.73 6.75 14.83
N LEU A 96 -14.56 7.05 15.38
CA LEU A 96 -13.37 7.38 14.62
C LEU A 96 -12.40 6.21 14.59
N TRP A 97 -11.72 6.06 13.46
CA TRP A 97 -10.57 5.17 13.30
C TRP A 97 -9.41 5.92 12.67
N VAL A 98 -8.20 5.51 13.01
CA VAL A 98 -6.97 5.94 12.36
C VAL A 98 -6.22 4.73 11.82
N ALA A 99 -5.77 4.79 10.58
CA ALA A 99 -4.91 3.79 9.99
C ALA A 99 -3.61 4.41 9.46
N THR A 100 -2.64 3.57 9.13
CA THR A 100 -1.40 3.96 8.45
C THR A 100 -1.34 3.40 7.04
N ASP A 101 -0.42 3.91 6.25
CA ASP A 101 -0.01 3.33 4.98
C ASP A 101 0.80 2.03 5.17
N CYS A 102 1.11 1.39 4.05
CA CYS A 102 1.97 0.21 4.05
C CYS A 102 3.39 0.57 4.52
N PRO A 103 3.95 -0.17 5.49
CA PRO A 103 5.30 0.09 5.94
C PRO A 103 6.29 -0.12 4.80
N GLU A 104 7.19 0.83 4.60
CA GLU A 104 8.35 0.63 3.73
C GLU A 104 9.35 -0.33 4.41
N PRO A 105 9.72 -1.45 3.77
CA PRO A 105 10.55 -2.48 4.41
C PRO A 105 12.00 -2.04 4.69
N ALA A 106 12.45 -0.91 4.13
CA ALA A 106 13.84 -0.43 4.22
C ALA A 106 14.01 0.85 5.04
N ASP A 107 13.00 1.29 5.80
CA ASP A 107 13.06 2.54 6.57
C ASP A 107 13.75 2.32 7.93
N VAL A 108 15.06 2.46 7.95
CA VAL A 108 15.92 2.25 9.13
C VAL A 108 15.65 3.27 10.24
N LEU A 109 15.37 4.52 9.87
CA LEU A 109 15.00 5.55 10.84
C LEU A 109 13.67 5.19 11.52
N ALA A 110 12.66 4.72 10.78
CA ALA A 110 11.40 4.27 11.37
C ALA A 110 11.56 3.05 12.30
N GLN A 111 12.55 2.20 12.07
CA GLN A 111 12.89 1.08 12.96
C GLN A 111 13.60 1.55 14.23
N ALA A 112 14.37 2.63 14.18
CA ALA A 112 15.05 3.19 15.35
C ALA A 112 14.15 4.12 16.19
N LEU A 113 13.20 4.82 15.56
CA LEU A 113 12.32 5.78 16.22
C LEU A 113 11.34 5.11 17.16
N ARG A 114 11.43 5.39 18.47
CA ARG A 114 10.42 4.99 19.43
C ARG A 114 9.18 5.85 19.30
N VAL A 115 8.02 5.22 19.22
CA VAL A 115 6.75 5.89 18.95
C VAL A 115 5.73 5.64 20.05
N GLU A 116 4.93 6.65 20.30
CA GLU A 116 3.70 6.55 21.06
C GLU A 116 2.61 7.39 20.38
N LEU A 117 1.48 6.76 20.11
CA LEU A 117 0.30 7.41 19.53
C LEU A 117 -0.78 7.49 20.60
N ARG A 118 -1.26 8.70 20.88
CA ARG A 118 -2.30 8.95 21.88
C ARG A 118 -3.48 9.68 21.26
N SER A 119 -4.66 9.46 21.84
CA SER A 119 -5.80 10.35 21.65
C SER A 119 -6.10 11.08 22.95
N ARG A 120 -6.56 12.32 22.83
CA ARG A 120 -7.15 13.09 23.92
C ARG A 120 -8.54 13.56 23.52
N ILE A 121 -9.54 13.16 24.29
CA ILE A 121 -10.95 13.51 24.09
C ILE A 121 -11.48 14.00 25.44
N ASP A 122 -12.11 15.17 25.47
CA ASP A 122 -12.62 15.82 26.69
C ASP A 122 -11.60 15.89 27.86
N GLY A 123 -10.32 16.09 27.53
CA GLY A 123 -9.23 16.12 28.51
C GLY A 123 -8.74 14.74 28.99
N TYR A 124 -9.38 13.65 28.58
CA TYR A 124 -8.93 12.29 28.87
C TYR A 124 -7.95 11.81 27.81
N THR A 125 -6.76 11.39 28.24
CA THR A 125 -5.73 10.86 27.34
C THR A 125 -5.74 9.33 27.36
N ARG A 126 -5.73 8.72 26.17
CA ARG A 126 -5.64 7.27 25.97
C ARG A 126 -4.46 6.95 25.06
N SER A 127 -3.69 5.90 25.39
CA SER A 127 -2.72 5.34 24.45
C SER A 127 -3.46 4.52 23.40
N LEU A 128 -3.31 4.88 22.13
CA LEU A 128 -3.77 4.09 20.99
C LEU A 128 -2.72 3.05 20.62
N TYR A 129 -1.45 3.41 20.73
CA TYR A 129 -0.32 2.54 20.42
C TYR A 129 0.94 2.96 21.18
N GLY A 130 1.74 1.97 21.59
CA GLY A 130 3.01 2.21 22.29
C GLY A 130 2.84 2.72 23.72
N GLY A 131 3.85 3.45 24.20
CA GLY A 131 3.88 4.09 25.53
C GLY A 131 4.77 3.43 26.58
N ASP A 132 5.33 2.26 26.29
CA ASP A 132 6.37 1.61 27.11
C ASP A 132 7.80 1.98 26.68
N GLY A 133 7.94 2.77 25.61
CA GLY A 133 9.22 3.20 25.05
C GLY A 133 9.94 2.13 24.21
N THR A 134 9.30 0.99 23.93
CA THR A 134 9.89 -0.12 23.17
C THR A 134 9.42 -0.16 21.71
N LYS A 135 8.19 0.29 21.44
CA LYS A 135 7.58 0.23 20.11
C LYS A 135 8.18 1.23 19.13
N THR A 136 8.36 0.80 17.89
CA THR A 136 8.95 1.59 16.80
C THR A 136 7.91 2.21 15.89
N LEU A 137 8.29 3.23 15.11
CA LEU A 137 7.44 3.78 14.06
C LEU A 137 7.09 2.72 13.01
N SER A 138 8.02 1.82 12.67
CA SER A 138 7.75 0.68 11.80
C SER A 138 6.69 -0.28 12.39
N ASP A 139 6.77 -0.57 13.69
CA ASP A 139 5.76 -1.40 14.36
C ASP A 139 4.39 -0.73 14.37
N LEU A 140 4.33 0.60 14.52
CA LEU A 140 3.09 1.36 14.43
C LEU A 140 2.49 1.23 13.03
N ARG A 141 3.26 1.45 11.96
CA ARG A 141 2.77 1.30 10.57
C ARG A 141 2.22 -0.10 10.30
N THR A 142 2.91 -1.12 10.79
CA THR A 142 2.48 -2.51 10.65
C THR A 142 1.21 -2.81 11.44
N THR A 143 1.08 -2.27 12.65
CA THR A 143 -0.06 -2.55 13.54
C THR A 143 -1.30 -1.76 13.14
N ALA A 144 -1.12 -0.49 12.79
CA ALA A 144 -2.21 0.45 12.55
C ALA A 144 -2.77 0.36 11.13
N ILE A 145 -2.16 -0.40 10.22
CA ILE A 145 -2.67 -0.53 8.84
C ILE A 145 -4.13 -0.97 8.75
N ASN A 146 -4.53 -1.85 9.67
CA ASN A 146 -5.89 -2.36 9.74
C ASN A 146 -6.82 -1.46 10.56
N GLY A 147 -6.39 -0.26 10.94
CA GLY A 147 -7.17 0.71 11.70
C GLY A 147 -7.15 0.47 13.21
N LEU A 148 -6.86 1.53 13.95
CA LEU A 148 -7.01 1.64 15.40
C LEU A 148 -8.24 2.47 15.71
N ALA A 149 -9.12 1.97 16.58
CA ALA A 149 -10.29 2.71 17.01
C ALA A 149 -9.90 3.86 17.97
N ILE A 150 -10.43 5.05 17.71
CA ILE A 150 -10.35 6.22 18.57
C ILE A 150 -11.69 6.32 19.31
N GLU A 151 -11.74 5.80 20.53
CA GLU A 151 -13.00 5.73 21.28
C GLU A 151 -13.11 6.83 22.33
N SER A 152 -14.29 7.43 22.41
CA SER A 152 -14.70 8.28 23.51
C SER A 152 -14.99 7.46 24.78
N GLN A 153 -15.09 8.12 25.94
CA GLN A 153 -15.46 7.50 27.22
C GLN A 153 -16.98 7.21 27.33
N THR A 154 -17.75 7.54 26.31
CA THR A 154 -19.18 7.19 26.25
C THR A 154 -19.36 5.68 26.21
N GLU A 155 -20.49 5.15 26.70
CA GLU A 155 -20.79 3.71 26.61
C GLU A 155 -20.84 3.22 25.15
N THR A 156 -21.07 4.13 24.21
CA THR A 156 -21.04 3.85 22.79
C THR A 156 -19.64 3.93 22.21
N GLY A 157 -18.67 4.58 22.85
CA GLY A 157 -17.33 4.85 22.29
C GLY A 157 -17.32 5.90 21.17
N CYS A 158 -18.45 6.56 20.93
CA CYS A 158 -18.63 7.53 19.86
C CYS A 158 -18.33 8.95 20.32
N LEU A 159 -17.83 9.74 19.39
CA LEU A 159 -17.74 11.18 19.56
C LEU A 159 -19.09 11.82 19.26
N ASP A 160 -19.47 12.80 20.07
CA ASP A 160 -20.64 13.65 19.84
C ASP A 160 -20.39 14.63 18.68
N PRO A 161 -21.46 15.19 18.07
CA PRO A 161 -21.31 16.22 17.04
C PRO A 161 -20.49 17.41 17.53
N ALA A 162 -19.60 17.91 16.67
CA ALA A 162 -18.61 18.95 16.97
C ALA A 162 -17.58 18.59 18.06
N GLN A 163 -17.60 17.36 18.58
CA GLN A 163 -16.56 16.90 19.51
C GLN A 163 -15.27 16.63 18.74
N SER A 164 -14.15 16.97 19.39
CA SER A 164 -12.82 16.84 18.81
C SER A 164 -11.99 15.81 19.57
N ALA A 165 -11.25 15.00 18.81
CA ALA A 165 -10.15 14.17 19.31
C ALA A 165 -8.82 14.83 18.92
N GLU A 166 -8.00 15.18 19.90
CA GLU A 166 -6.60 15.55 19.67
C GLU A 166 -5.78 14.27 19.56
N ILE A 167 -5.12 14.06 18.43
CA ILE A 167 -4.22 12.93 18.21
C ILE A 167 -2.79 13.44 18.36
N GLU A 168 -2.05 12.84 19.28
CA GLU A 168 -0.67 13.21 19.62
C GLU A 168 0.26 12.05 19.24
N LEU A 169 1.17 12.31 18.32
CA LEU A 169 2.28 11.44 17.94
C LEU A 169 3.53 11.90 18.68
N ARG A 170 4.07 11.04 19.55
CA ARG A 170 5.34 11.27 20.24
C ARG A 170 6.40 10.34 19.67
N LEU A 171 7.50 10.95 19.26
CA LEU A 171 8.66 10.27 18.68
C LEU A 171 9.87 10.53 19.58
N ARG A 172 10.71 9.52 19.72
CA ARG A 172 11.99 9.63 20.41
C ARG A 172 13.02 8.80 19.67
N LEU A 173 14.12 9.41 19.29
CA LEU A 173 15.32 8.69 18.89
C LEU A 173 16.13 8.41 20.17
N PRO A 174 16.41 7.14 20.54
CA PRO A 174 17.25 6.85 21.70
C PRO A 174 18.65 7.48 21.57
N SER A 175 19.26 7.88 22.70
CA SER A 175 20.58 8.51 22.71
C SER A 175 21.75 7.55 22.43
N GLY A 176 21.48 6.24 22.39
CA GLY A 176 22.47 5.22 22.03
C GLY A 176 22.30 4.70 20.60
N THR A 177 21.53 5.41 19.78
CA THR A 177 21.36 5.12 18.36
C THR A 177 22.51 5.74 17.57
N SER A 178 22.94 5.08 16.49
CA SER A 178 24.06 5.56 15.65
C SER A 178 23.82 6.98 15.14
N GLU A 179 24.90 7.77 15.10
CA GLU A 179 24.90 9.12 14.54
C GLU A 179 24.65 9.13 13.02
N SER A 180 24.81 7.99 12.34
CA SER A 180 24.47 7.87 10.91
C SER A 180 22.98 8.11 10.59
N LEU A 181 22.11 8.03 11.61
CA LEU A 181 20.68 8.30 11.48
C LEU A 181 20.32 9.79 11.66
N ALA A 182 21.27 10.63 12.09
CA ALA A 182 21.05 12.03 12.46
C ALA A 182 20.50 12.94 11.33
N ASP A 183 20.70 12.55 10.07
CA ASP A 183 20.27 13.33 8.90
C ASP A 183 19.30 12.56 8.00
N GLN A 184 18.78 11.43 8.49
CA GLN A 184 17.77 10.68 7.75
C GLN A 184 16.39 11.29 7.92
N SER A 185 15.54 11.05 6.92
CA SER A 185 14.14 11.47 6.95
C SER A 185 13.21 10.28 6.75
N THR A 186 12.08 10.28 7.44
CA THR A 186 11.01 9.31 7.26
C THR A 186 9.66 10.00 7.22
N GLN A 187 8.64 9.38 6.62
CA GLN A 187 7.29 9.95 6.52
C GLN A 187 6.24 9.04 7.14
N LEU A 188 5.42 9.55 8.04
CA LEU A 188 4.23 8.84 8.54
C LEU A 188 2.97 9.39 7.88
N ARG A 189 2.17 8.51 7.25
CA ARG A 189 0.85 8.86 6.73
C ARG A 189 -0.23 8.27 7.63
N LEU A 190 -1.20 9.08 8.01
CA LEU A 190 -2.37 8.70 8.80
C LEU A 190 -3.63 8.90 7.97
N LEU A 191 -4.47 7.86 7.91
CA LEU A 191 -5.77 7.87 7.27
C LEU A 191 -6.85 7.87 8.33
N PHE A 192 -7.84 8.75 8.21
CA PHE A 192 -8.96 8.82 9.15
C PHE A 192 -10.27 8.41 8.48
N ALA A 193 -11.10 7.69 9.22
CA ALA A 193 -12.45 7.33 8.78
C ALA A 193 -13.43 7.40 9.94
N ALA A 194 -14.69 7.68 9.61
CA ALA A 194 -15.78 7.70 10.58
C ALA A 194 -16.97 6.84 10.15
N GLU A 195 -17.61 6.20 11.12
CA GLU A 195 -18.85 5.44 10.98
C GLU A 195 -19.90 6.07 11.89
N GLN A 196 -21.10 6.32 11.35
CA GLN A 196 -22.17 6.95 12.12
C GLN A 196 -22.68 6.01 13.20
N CYS A 197 -22.81 6.51 14.43
CA CYS A 197 -23.16 5.67 15.58
C CYS A 197 -24.66 5.40 15.75
N ARG A 198 -25.52 6.09 15.00
CA ARG A 198 -26.98 6.08 15.20
C ARG A 198 -27.63 4.69 15.05
N HIS A 199 -26.92 3.71 14.48
CA HIS A 199 -27.41 2.35 14.25
C HIS A 199 -26.47 1.23 14.71
N ASN A 200 -25.30 1.52 15.30
CA ASN A 200 -24.29 0.52 15.64
C ASN A 200 -23.86 0.64 17.11
N SER A 201 -23.95 -0.46 17.86
CA SER A 201 -23.28 -0.59 19.16
C SER A 201 -21.78 -0.79 18.97
N ALA A 202 -20.97 -0.57 20.01
CA ALA A 202 -19.52 -0.85 19.96
C ALA A 202 -19.18 -2.29 19.53
N GLN A 203 -20.07 -3.24 19.80
CA GLN A 203 -19.93 -4.66 19.45
C GLN A 203 -20.26 -4.97 17.98
N THR A 204 -20.90 -4.03 17.26
CA THR A 204 -21.33 -4.20 15.86
C THR A 204 -20.68 -3.19 14.91
N ALA A 205 -19.77 -2.37 15.44
CA ALA A 205 -18.97 -1.42 14.69
C ALA A 205 -18.11 -2.15 13.66
N SER A 206 -18.14 -1.67 12.42
CA SER A 206 -17.31 -2.23 11.34
C SER A 206 -16.10 -1.35 11.20
N ASN A 207 -14.92 -1.88 11.49
CA ASN A 207 -13.67 -1.17 11.24
C ASN A 207 -13.55 -0.94 9.71
N PRO A 208 -13.57 0.32 9.23
CA PRO A 208 -13.53 0.62 7.80
C PRO A 208 -12.17 0.24 7.16
N PHE A 209 -11.15 0.03 8.00
CA PHE A 209 -9.83 -0.41 7.60
C PHE A 209 -9.62 -1.91 7.72
N ALA A 210 -10.60 -2.68 8.19
CA ALA A 210 -10.52 -4.14 8.26
C ALA A 210 -10.64 -4.73 6.84
N ILE A 211 -9.51 -4.73 6.13
CA ILE A 211 -9.32 -5.47 4.89
C ILE A 211 -8.12 -6.38 5.10
N ILE A 212 -8.29 -7.64 4.73
CA ILE A 212 -7.22 -8.63 4.74
C ILE A 212 -6.37 -8.32 3.49
N ASP A 213 -5.10 -7.98 3.69
CA ASP A 213 -4.07 -7.76 2.64
C ASP A 213 -4.04 -6.40 1.92
N ARG A 214 -4.07 -5.27 2.65
CA ARG A 214 -3.77 -3.93 2.08
C ARG A 214 -2.33 -3.76 1.63
N CYS A 215 -1.39 -4.46 2.27
CA CYS A 215 -0.03 -4.54 1.77
C CYS A 215 0.17 -5.85 1.05
N ALA A 216 0.96 -5.80 -0.02
CA ALA A 216 1.74 -6.97 -0.39
C ALA A 216 2.43 -7.46 0.89
N PRO A 217 2.31 -8.75 1.25
CA PRO A 217 3.01 -9.25 2.43
C PRO A 217 4.47 -8.83 2.32
N ILE A 218 5.04 -8.28 3.39
CA ILE A 218 6.51 -8.12 3.49
C ILE A 218 7.04 -9.49 3.13
N LYS A 219 7.63 -9.62 1.94
CA LYS A 219 7.99 -10.93 1.41
C LYS A 219 8.98 -11.52 2.39
N SER A 220 8.50 -12.43 3.23
CA SER A 220 9.35 -13.19 4.09
C SER A 220 10.32 -13.93 3.19
N CYS A 221 11.56 -14.02 3.64
CA CYS A 221 12.58 -14.79 2.96
C CYS A 221 12.80 -16.05 3.78
N PRO A 222 12.10 -17.15 3.45
CA PRO A 222 12.40 -18.42 4.07
C PRO A 222 13.91 -18.69 3.98
N PRO A 223 14.54 -19.24 5.04
CA PRO A 223 15.99 -19.50 5.06
C PRO A 223 16.50 -20.21 3.80
N GLU A 224 15.72 -21.15 3.25
CA GLU A 224 16.01 -21.87 2.02
C GLU A 224 16.14 -20.98 0.77
N ASN A 225 15.52 -19.80 0.78
CA ASN A 225 15.52 -18.84 -0.32
C ASN A 225 16.57 -17.74 -0.16
N CYS A 226 17.19 -17.62 1.01
CA CYS A 226 18.28 -16.69 1.27
C CYS A 226 19.63 -17.31 0.90
N THR A 227 19.83 -17.58 -0.40
CA THR A 227 20.99 -18.33 -0.88
C THR A 227 21.66 -17.68 -2.08
N LEU A 228 21.10 -16.59 -2.62
CA LEU A 228 21.72 -15.89 -3.74
C LEU A 228 22.74 -14.89 -3.19
N SER A 229 24.02 -15.19 -3.37
CA SER A 229 25.09 -14.23 -3.13
C SER A 229 24.95 -13.09 -4.13
N LEU A 230 24.79 -11.87 -3.60
CA LEU A 230 24.74 -10.66 -4.40
C LEU A 230 26.14 -10.17 -4.75
N GLY A 231 27.12 -10.45 -3.88
CA GLY A 231 28.50 -10.05 -4.05
C GLY A 231 29.26 -10.14 -2.73
N LYS A 232 30.57 -9.94 -2.85
CA LYS A 232 31.52 -10.09 -1.75
C LYS A 232 32.54 -8.95 -1.79
N VAL A 233 32.98 -8.48 -0.62
CA VAL A 233 34.10 -7.56 -0.47
C VAL A 233 35.23 -8.30 0.24
N ASP A 234 36.37 -8.48 -0.43
CA ASP A 234 37.60 -8.94 0.23
C ASP A 234 38.34 -7.75 0.87
N ILE A 235 38.49 -7.80 2.20
CA ILE A 235 39.17 -6.77 2.99
C ILE A 235 40.66 -7.10 3.07
N SER A 236 41.46 -6.28 2.40
CA SER A 236 42.93 -6.39 2.41
C SER A 236 43.57 -5.49 3.46
N ASP A 237 44.85 -5.71 3.78
CA ASP A 237 45.60 -4.88 4.74
C ASP A 237 45.56 -3.37 4.42
N GLY A 238 45.37 -2.99 3.15
CA GLY A 238 45.26 -1.58 2.72
C GLY A 238 43.87 -0.96 2.90
N MET A 239 42.86 -1.76 3.27
CA MET A 239 41.48 -1.34 3.56
C MET A 239 41.20 -1.33 5.07
N MET A 240 42.22 -1.61 5.89
CA MET A 240 42.11 -1.61 7.34
C MET A 240 42.77 -0.36 7.95
N PRO A 241 42.19 0.20 9.02
CA PRO A 241 40.88 -0.15 9.58
C PRO A 241 39.74 0.34 8.66
N ILE A 242 38.60 -0.34 8.71
CA ILE A 242 37.35 0.16 8.12
C ILE A 242 36.78 1.23 9.06
N GLU A 243 36.42 2.39 8.53
CA GLU A 243 35.87 3.55 9.24
C GLU A 243 34.40 3.81 8.89
N ILE A 244 33.70 4.55 9.75
CA ILE A 244 32.32 4.99 9.49
C ILE A 244 32.32 5.92 8.26
N GLY A 245 31.39 5.67 7.34
CA GLY A 245 31.27 6.39 6.07
C GLY A 245 32.09 5.76 4.93
N ASP A 246 32.93 4.76 5.20
CA ASP A 246 33.61 4.01 4.15
C ASP A 246 32.59 3.35 3.22
N THR A 247 32.99 3.24 1.95
CA THR A 247 32.18 2.61 0.91
C THR A 247 32.96 1.42 0.34
N LEU A 248 32.37 0.23 0.46
CA LEU A 248 32.99 -1.02 0.05
C LEU A 248 32.24 -1.60 -1.16
N GLU A 249 32.87 -1.61 -2.34
CA GLU A 249 32.26 -2.14 -3.56
C GLU A 249 32.18 -3.66 -3.51
N LEU A 250 31.02 -4.22 -3.85
CA LEU A 250 30.80 -5.66 -3.91
C LEU A 250 31.27 -6.21 -5.27
N ASP A 251 32.15 -7.22 -5.23
CA ASP A 251 32.67 -7.88 -6.42
C ASP A 251 31.57 -8.43 -7.31
N ASN A 252 31.75 -8.27 -8.63
CA ASN A 252 30.83 -8.73 -9.67
C ASN A 252 29.39 -8.22 -9.53
N SER A 253 29.21 -7.05 -8.90
CA SER A 253 27.89 -6.46 -8.72
C SER A 253 27.90 -4.94 -8.98
N SER A 254 26.73 -4.35 -9.17
CA SER A 254 26.53 -2.90 -9.27
C SER A 254 26.15 -2.27 -7.92
N TYR A 255 26.64 -2.85 -6.83
CA TYR A 255 26.26 -2.48 -5.47
C TYR A 255 27.48 -2.26 -4.58
N LYS A 256 27.27 -1.49 -3.51
CA LYS A 256 28.29 -1.13 -2.53
C LYS A 256 27.69 -1.17 -1.13
N LEU A 257 28.52 -1.42 -0.13
CA LEU A 257 28.17 -1.30 1.28
C LEU A 257 28.62 0.08 1.77
N ILE A 258 27.75 0.79 2.47
CA ILE A 258 28.05 2.05 3.15
C ILE A 258 28.13 1.74 4.64
N ILE A 259 29.30 1.95 5.24
CA ILE A 259 29.56 1.61 6.64
C ILE A 259 28.91 2.65 7.55
N GLU A 260 28.07 2.19 8.47
CA GLU A 260 27.28 3.02 9.39
C GLU A 260 27.81 2.99 10.83
N ASP A 261 28.46 1.89 11.22
CA ASP A 261 29.09 1.72 12.53
C ASP A 261 30.20 0.66 12.46
N VAL A 262 31.20 0.75 13.33
CA VAL A 262 32.34 -0.17 13.38
C VAL A 262 32.79 -0.44 14.82
N GLU A 263 33.24 -1.67 15.09
CA GLU A 263 34.02 -1.99 16.28
C GLU A 263 35.44 -2.39 15.86
N GLN A 264 36.44 -1.77 16.48
CA GLN A 264 37.86 -1.98 16.18
C GLN A 264 38.61 -2.47 17.41
N LYS A 265 39.74 -3.15 17.18
CA LYS A 265 40.67 -3.62 18.21
C LYS A 265 42.12 -3.26 17.87
N ASP A 266 43.03 -3.65 18.77
CA ASP A 266 44.47 -3.50 18.62
C ASP A 266 44.94 -2.05 18.43
N ASN A 267 44.27 -1.12 19.13
CA ASN A 267 44.41 0.33 19.00
C ASN A 267 43.95 0.83 17.62
N ASP A 268 42.74 0.45 17.25
CA ASP A 268 42.04 0.96 16.06
C ASP A 268 42.73 0.59 14.74
N THR A 269 43.47 -0.52 14.70
CA THR A 269 44.15 -1.00 13.48
C THR A 269 43.44 -2.15 12.80
N GLU A 270 42.48 -2.79 13.46
CA GLU A 270 41.82 -4.00 12.97
C GLU A 270 40.31 -3.93 13.29
N THR A 271 39.47 -3.91 12.25
CA THR A 271 38.00 -3.89 12.40
C THR A 271 37.48 -5.31 12.63
N VAL A 272 36.68 -5.49 13.70
CA VAL A 272 36.15 -6.78 14.14
C VAL A 272 34.63 -6.89 14.03
N ALA A 273 33.93 -5.78 13.88
CA ALA A 273 32.51 -5.74 13.61
C ALA A 273 32.14 -4.54 12.73
N VAL A 274 31.08 -4.68 11.94
CA VAL A 274 30.56 -3.62 11.06
C VAL A 274 29.03 -3.61 11.07
N GLN A 275 28.45 -2.43 10.96
CA GLN A 275 27.07 -2.20 10.56
C GLN A 275 27.09 -1.48 9.21
N PHE A 276 26.22 -1.85 8.28
CA PHE A 276 26.19 -1.20 6.98
C PHE A 276 24.82 -1.24 6.31
N THR A 277 24.66 -0.35 5.33
CA THR A 277 23.54 -0.34 4.37
C THR A 277 24.05 -0.63 2.96
N ILE A 278 23.30 -1.40 2.17
CA ILE A 278 23.60 -1.60 0.75
C ILE A 278 23.02 -0.46 -0.08
N ASP A 279 23.74 -0.06 -1.13
CA ASP A 279 23.33 0.94 -2.10
C ASP A 279 23.78 0.56 -3.52
N SER A 280 23.18 1.16 -4.54
CA SER A 280 23.57 0.96 -5.94
C SER A 280 24.69 1.92 -6.36
N THR A 281 25.65 1.43 -7.17
CA THR A 281 26.71 2.27 -7.76
C THR A 281 26.26 3.01 -9.03
N ASN A 282 25.14 2.60 -9.64
CA ASN A 282 24.69 3.09 -10.95
C ASN A 282 23.17 3.42 -10.99
N GLY A 283 22.52 3.54 -9.83
CA GLY A 283 21.11 3.92 -9.72
C GLY A 283 20.11 2.79 -10.01
N HIS A 284 20.56 1.54 -10.06
CA HIS A 284 19.65 0.39 -10.07
C HIS A 284 18.86 0.32 -8.75
N PRO A 285 17.63 -0.25 -8.78
CA PRO A 285 16.88 -0.52 -7.57
C PRO A 285 17.69 -1.38 -6.59
N THR A 286 18.00 -0.83 -5.42
CA THR A 286 18.78 -1.55 -4.41
C THR A 286 17.97 -2.70 -3.79
N PRO A 287 18.47 -3.95 -3.82
CA PRO A 287 17.78 -5.10 -3.26
C PRO A 287 17.82 -5.10 -1.73
N SER A 288 16.90 -5.84 -1.11
CA SER A 288 16.94 -6.12 0.34
C SER A 288 17.80 -7.35 0.62
N LEU A 289 18.71 -7.21 1.58
CA LEU A 289 19.55 -8.28 2.11
C LEU A 289 18.72 -9.19 3.01
N CYS A 290 18.93 -10.50 2.89
CA CYS A 290 18.34 -11.50 3.79
C CYS A 290 19.39 -12.20 4.66
N GLY A 291 20.67 -12.02 4.35
CA GLY A 291 21.76 -12.61 5.12
C GLY A 291 23.11 -11.98 4.79
N VAL A 292 24.05 -12.15 5.71
CA VAL A 292 25.43 -11.66 5.62
C VAL A 292 26.37 -12.68 6.20
N ASP A 293 27.46 -12.99 5.49
CA ASP A 293 28.55 -13.81 5.98
C ASP A 293 29.78 -12.93 6.22
N ILE A 294 30.32 -12.98 7.44
CA ILE A 294 31.54 -12.24 7.82
C ILE A 294 32.63 -13.24 8.16
N LYS A 295 33.72 -13.19 7.41
CA LYS A 295 34.90 -14.01 7.71
C LYS A 295 35.91 -13.27 8.53
N GLY A 296 36.37 -13.89 9.63
CA GLY A 296 37.51 -13.44 10.40
C GLY A 296 38.85 -13.93 9.85
N GLY A 297 39.90 -13.14 10.03
CA GLY A 297 41.29 -13.50 9.75
C GLY A 297 41.83 -14.51 10.77
N GLY A 298 42.44 -15.59 10.29
CA GLY A 298 43.10 -16.59 11.14
C GLY A 298 42.56 -18.01 11.00
N ARG A 299 43.23 -18.97 11.65
CA ARG A 299 42.74 -20.35 11.71
C ARG A 299 41.62 -20.45 12.76
N PRO A 300 40.45 -21.00 12.42
CA PRO A 300 39.35 -21.14 13.37
C PRO A 300 39.75 -22.03 14.56
N THR A 301 39.13 -21.78 15.72
CA THR A 301 39.22 -22.67 16.88
C THR A 301 38.81 -24.09 16.49
N GLN A 302 39.42 -25.10 17.10
CA GLN A 302 39.27 -26.50 16.73
C GLN A 302 37.82 -27.01 16.83
N GLN A 303 37.04 -26.81 15.76
CA GLN A 303 35.84 -27.57 15.43
C GLN A 303 35.43 -27.35 13.96
N GLY A 304 36.38 -27.30 13.03
CA GLY A 304 36.11 -27.46 11.60
C GLY A 304 35.24 -26.41 10.91
N GLY A 305 34.96 -25.26 11.56
CA GLY A 305 34.37 -24.10 10.89
C GLY A 305 35.36 -23.49 9.90
N ASP A 306 34.86 -22.77 8.91
CA ASP A 306 35.62 -22.05 7.87
C ASP A 306 36.04 -20.62 8.30
N GLY A 307 35.73 -20.24 9.54
CA GLY A 307 35.99 -18.91 10.10
C GLY A 307 34.96 -17.86 9.69
N VAL A 308 33.80 -18.30 9.22
CA VAL A 308 32.69 -17.45 8.78
C VAL A 308 31.60 -17.43 9.84
N GLU A 309 31.14 -16.23 10.20
CA GLU A 309 29.91 -16.03 10.98
C GLU A 309 28.79 -15.59 10.04
N SER A 310 27.67 -16.31 10.09
CA SER A 310 26.50 -16.06 9.25
C SER A 310 25.39 -15.39 10.04
N TYR A 311 24.90 -14.29 9.50
CA TYR A 311 23.83 -13.48 10.06
C TYR A 311 22.60 -13.54 9.16
N ARG A 312 21.42 -13.64 9.78
CA ARG A 312 20.14 -13.59 9.09
C ARG A 312 19.51 -12.22 9.28
N ILE A 313 19.07 -11.62 8.18
CA ILE A 313 18.30 -10.36 8.18
C ILE A 313 16.84 -10.73 7.89
N ASP A 314 16.00 -10.65 8.93
CA ASP A 314 14.58 -11.01 8.85
C ASP A 314 13.72 -9.99 9.60
N PRO A 315 12.83 -9.26 8.91
CA PRO A 315 12.57 -9.30 7.46
C PRO A 315 13.76 -8.80 6.63
N PRO A 316 13.88 -9.20 5.34
CA PRO A 316 14.93 -8.69 4.48
C PRO A 316 14.95 -7.16 4.42
N SER A 317 16.13 -6.57 4.60
CA SER A 317 16.35 -5.13 4.73
C SER A 317 17.57 -4.67 3.94
N ARG A 318 17.64 -3.39 3.57
CA ARG A 318 18.85 -2.82 2.96
C ARG A 318 19.97 -2.58 3.98
N SER A 319 19.64 -2.52 5.27
CA SER A 319 20.61 -2.36 6.36
C SER A 319 20.70 -3.60 7.22
N THR A 320 21.87 -3.83 7.80
CA THR A 320 22.07 -4.83 8.85
C THR A 320 21.43 -4.42 10.17
N ASN A 321 21.17 -3.13 10.40
CA ASN A 321 20.58 -2.52 11.60
C ASN A 321 21.31 -2.75 12.94
N GLU A 322 22.31 -3.63 12.97
CA GLU A 322 23.15 -3.94 14.13
C GLU A 322 24.59 -4.22 13.69
N LEU A 323 25.52 -4.14 14.66
CA LEU A 323 26.91 -4.55 14.48
C LEU A 323 26.98 -6.06 14.28
N LEU A 324 27.49 -6.47 13.13
CA LEU A 324 27.75 -7.85 12.79
C LEU A 324 29.22 -8.16 13.08
N TYR A 325 29.46 -9.17 13.90
CA TYR A 325 30.78 -9.51 14.41
C TYR A 325 31.48 -10.55 13.52
N SER A 326 32.80 -10.46 13.49
CA SER A 326 33.66 -11.50 12.94
C SER A 326 33.71 -12.76 13.83
N SER A 327 34.19 -13.86 13.25
CA SER A 327 34.46 -15.10 13.99
C SER A 327 35.55 -14.91 15.07
N VAL A 328 35.47 -15.72 16.13
CA VAL A 328 36.49 -15.76 17.20
C VAL A 328 37.68 -16.68 16.82
N ASN A 329 38.90 -16.17 16.95
CA ASN A 329 40.14 -16.93 16.68
C ASN A 329 40.51 -17.95 17.79
N SER A 330 41.55 -18.75 17.52
CA SER A 330 42.11 -19.74 18.46
C SER A 330 42.51 -19.21 19.83
N GLY A 331 42.73 -17.89 19.95
CA GLY A 331 43.07 -17.21 21.20
C GLY A 331 41.86 -16.73 22.01
N GLY A 332 40.63 -16.94 21.52
CA GLY A 332 39.40 -16.48 22.19
C GLY A 332 39.07 -15.01 21.94
N ASN A 333 39.74 -14.35 20.99
CA ASN A 333 39.49 -12.96 20.63
C ASN A 333 38.81 -12.89 19.25
N LEU A 334 38.05 -11.82 19.01
CA LEU A 334 37.53 -11.52 17.68
C LEU A 334 38.67 -11.35 16.67
N SER A 335 38.44 -11.81 15.45
CA SER A 335 39.38 -11.71 14.34
C SER A 335 39.08 -10.49 13.48
N GLY A 336 40.09 -9.88 12.88
CA GLY A 336 39.86 -8.83 11.90
C GLY A 336 39.06 -9.35 10.72
N ILE A 337 38.11 -8.56 10.24
CA ILE A 337 37.28 -8.93 9.10
C ILE A 337 38.18 -9.10 7.86
N SER A 338 38.12 -10.28 7.24
CA SER A 338 38.81 -10.60 5.99
C SER A 338 37.91 -10.50 4.78
N TYR A 339 36.62 -10.79 4.93
CA TYR A 339 35.63 -10.47 3.90
C TYR A 339 34.24 -10.33 4.47
N ILE A 340 33.38 -9.66 3.70
CA ILE A 340 31.93 -9.57 3.91
C ILE A 340 31.26 -10.06 2.63
N GLU A 341 30.36 -11.03 2.72
CA GLU A 341 29.52 -11.50 1.62
C GLU A 341 28.06 -11.29 1.98
N VAL A 342 27.24 -10.82 1.03
CA VAL A 342 25.83 -10.50 1.30
C VAL A 342 24.89 -11.27 0.39
N PHE A 343 23.73 -11.63 0.92
CA PHE A 343 22.77 -12.49 0.26
C PHE A 343 21.41 -11.82 0.11
N VAL A 344 20.73 -12.11 -0.99
CA VAL A 344 19.36 -11.67 -1.26
C VAL A 344 18.46 -12.87 -1.52
N CYS A 345 17.14 -12.67 -1.46
CA CYS A 345 16.20 -13.75 -1.71
C CYS A 345 16.19 -14.12 -3.19
N LYS A 346 16.19 -15.42 -3.48
CA LYS A 346 16.18 -15.98 -4.83
C LYS A 346 15.05 -15.46 -5.74
N GLU A 347 13.93 -15.01 -5.17
CA GLU A 347 12.84 -14.38 -5.93
C GLU A 347 13.19 -13.00 -6.53
N TYR A 348 14.26 -12.35 -6.08
CA TYR A 348 14.72 -11.06 -6.61
C TYR A 348 15.71 -11.18 -7.79
N SER A 349 16.08 -12.41 -8.17
CA SER A 349 17.08 -12.67 -9.23
C SER A 349 16.51 -13.27 -10.50
N ASN A 350 15.46 -12.66 -11.03
CA ASN A 350 15.29 -12.74 -12.48
C ASN A 350 16.36 -11.83 -13.10
N GLY A 351 17.57 -12.36 -13.24
CA GLY A 351 18.57 -11.79 -14.13
C GLY A 351 18.02 -11.83 -15.55
N ASP A 352 17.83 -10.64 -16.11
CA ASP A 352 17.77 -10.43 -17.55
C ASP A 352 19.07 -9.77 -17.98
N ASP A 353 20.15 -10.56 -17.97
CA ASP A 353 21.37 -10.26 -18.73
C ASP A 353 21.11 -10.61 -20.20
N GLY A 354 20.27 -9.79 -20.83
CA GLY A 354 19.88 -9.89 -22.22
C GLY A 354 19.70 -8.50 -22.79
N VAL A 355 20.71 -8.01 -23.50
CA VAL A 355 20.60 -6.78 -24.29
C VAL A 355 19.49 -6.96 -25.32
N THR A 356 18.31 -6.42 -25.02
CA THR A 356 17.31 -5.97 -25.99
C THR A 356 16.87 -4.58 -25.60
N GLU A 357 16.76 -3.71 -26.60
CA GLU A 357 16.37 -2.30 -26.49
C GLU A 357 15.16 -2.09 -25.57
N PRO A 358 15.02 -0.93 -24.92
CA PRO A 358 14.08 -0.76 -23.82
C PRO A 358 12.64 -0.86 -24.35
N GLU A 359 12.01 -2.02 -24.12
CA GLU A 359 10.56 -2.06 -24.05
C GLU A 359 10.16 -1.44 -22.71
N GLU A 360 9.24 -0.47 -22.77
CA GLU A 360 8.65 0.19 -21.61
C GLU A 360 8.30 -0.83 -20.52
N PRO A 361 8.52 -0.50 -19.23
CA PRO A 361 8.23 -1.44 -18.16
C PRO A 361 6.72 -1.75 -18.14
N ALA A 362 6.39 -3.01 -18.46
CA ALA A 362 5.03 -3.52 -18.38
C ALA A 362 4.46 -3.30 -16.97
N GLU A 363 3.34 -2.58 -16.90
CA GLU A 363 2.61 -2.35 -15.65
C GLU A 363 2.23 -3.68 -14.97
N PRO A 364 2.20 -3.74 -13.63
CA PRO A 364 1.90 -4.97 -12.92
C PRO A 364 0.44 -5.41 -13.16
N GLY A 365 0.26 -6.47 -13.95
CA GLY A 365 -0.82 -7.45 -13.75
C GLY A 365 -2.15 -7.26 -14.50
N CYS A 366 -2.25 -6.40 -15.51
CA CYS A 366 -3.44 -6.32 -16.36
C CYS A 366 -3.51 -7.48 -17.38
N VAL A 367 -4.72 -7.83 -17.81
CA VAL A 367 -4.97 -8.85 -18.84
C VAL A 367 -5.15 -8.17 -20.19
N PRO A 368 -4.37 -8.54 -21.22
CA PRO A 368 -4.55 -7.96 -22.55
C PRO A 368 -5.89 -8.41 -23.15
N CYS A 369 -6.60 -7.48 -23.76
CA CYS A 369 -7.89 -7.70 -24.40
C CYS A 369 -7.84 -7.30 -25.88
N ARG A 370 -7.05 -8.05 -26.67
CA ARG A 370 -6.78 -7.76 -28.08
C ARG A 370 -6.59 -9.03 -28.90
N GLU A 371 -6.62 -8.89 -30.23
CA GLU A 371 -6.41 -10.00 -31.15
C GLU A 371 -5.05 -10.68 -30.92
N GLY A 372 -5.05 -12.01 -30.73
CA GLY A 372 -3.85 -12.79 -30.48
C GLY A 372 -3.39 -12.89 -29.02
N ALA A 373 -4.12 -12.30 -28.06
CA ALA A 373 -3.83 -12.47 -26.64
C ALA A 373 -3.96 -13.95 -26.19
N ILE A 374 -2.88 -14.51 -25.62
CA ILE A 374 -2.87 -15.87 -25.08
C ILE A 374 -3.69 -15.85 -23.77
N ASN A 375 -4.72 -16.70 -23.69
CA ASN A 375 -5.72 -16.71 -22.61
C ASN A 375 -6.75 -15.57 -22.67
N SER A 376 -7.25 -15.19 -23.86
CA SER A 376 -8.32 -14.20 -24.01
C SER A 376 -9.53 -14.53 -23.12
N GLU A 377 -9.61 -13.88 -21.96
CA GLU A 377 -10.72 -14.01 -21.03
C GLU A 377 -11.94 -13.24 -21.53
N ARG A 378 -13.11 -13.51 -20.96
CA ARG A 378 -14.31 -12.73 -21.25
C ARG A 378 -14.40 -11.57 -20.26
N ILE A 379 -14.82 -10.39 -20.70
CA ILE A 379 -15.17 -9.29 -19.79
C ILE A 379 -16.35 -9.72 -18.93
N SER A 380 -16.18 -9.67 -17.61
CA SER A 380 -17.22 -9.93 -16.62
C SER A 380 -17.91 -8.65 -16.18
N THR A 381 -17.16 -7.55 -16.06
CA THR A 381 -17.70 -6.25 -15.62
C THR A 381 -17.02 -5.14 -16.40
N ALA A 382 -17.74 -4.09 -16.79
CA ALA A 382 -17.14 -2.88 -17.32
C ALA A 382 -17.80 -1.61 -16.79
N THR A 383 -17.00 -0.56 -16.61
CA THR A 383 -17.44 0.78 -16.21
C THR A 383 -17.44 1.68 -17.43
N PHE A 384 -18.54 2.41 -17.60
CA PHE A 384 -18.77 3.33 -18.70
C PHE A 384 -19.02 4.73 -18.14
N GLU A 385 -18.49 5.75 -18.80
CA GLU A 385 -18.87 7.14 -18.61
C GLU A 385 -19.81 7.56 -19.73
N TYR A 386 -20.97 8.14 -19.38
CA TYR A 386 -21.94 8.63 -20.34
C TYR A 386 -21.75 10.12 -20.61
N THR A 387 -21.71 10.51 -21.88
CA THR A 387 -21.75 11.92 -22.30
C THR A 387 -22.86 12.09 -23.33
N GLY A 388 -23.81 13.01 -23.11
CA GLY A 388 -24.90 13.21 -24.06
C GLY A 388 -25.71 14.49 -23.83
N PRO A 389 -26.63 14.82 -24.74
CA PRO A 389 -27.33 16.11 -24.75
C PRO A 389 -28.43 16.23 -23.69
N THR A 390 -28.78 15.13 -23.03
CA THR A 390 -29.85 15.09 -22.01
C THR A 390 -29.40 14.27 -20.82
N ASP A 391 -29.72 14.76 -19.63
CA ASP A 391 -29.67 14.00 -18.38
C ASP A 391 -30.89 13.08 -18.26
N ASP A 392 -30.93 12.28 -17.19
CA ASP A 392 -32.02 11.35 -16.87
C ASP A 392 -32.32 10.31 -17.97
N VAL A 393 -31.29 9.79 -18.62
CA VAL A 393 -31.45 8.74 -19.64
C VAL A 393 -31.30 7.35 -19.06
N THR A 394 -31.93 6.36 -19.69
CA THR A 394 -31.75 4.95 -19.32
C THR A 394 -30.90 4.24 -20.37
N ILE A 395 -29.76 3.71 -19.97
CA ILE A 395 -28.88 2.96 -20.88
C ILE A 395 -29.23 1.47 -20.77
N VAL A 396 -29.38 0.82 -21.92
CA VAL A 396 -29.88 -0.55 -22.02
C VAL A 396 -28.93 -1.37 -22.88
N PHE A 397 -28.47 -2.48 -22.30
CA PHE A 397 -27.61 -3.47 -22.96
C PHE A 397 -28.41 -4.73 -23.24
N GLU A 398 -28.51 -5.10 -24.51
CA GLU A 398 -29.29 -6.24 -24.97
C GLU A 398 -28.40 -7.24 -25.71
N PRO A 399 -28.37 -8.52 -25.32
CA PRO A 399 -27.59 -9.52 -26.05
C PRO A 399 -28.14 -9.68 -27.47
N GLN A 400 -27.26 -9.67 -28.49
CA GLN A 400 -27.64 -9.81 -29.90
C GLN A 400 -28.15 -11.23 -30.19
N ASN A 401 -29.46 -11.49 -30.04
CA ASN A 401 -30.16 -12.73 -30.39
C ASN A 401 -29.53 -14.06 -29.90
N SER A 402 -30.09 -14.61 -28.82
CA SER A 402 -30.34 -16.06 -28.75
C SER A 402 -31.85 -16.28 -28.90
N SER A 403 -32.24 -16.79 -30.08
CA SER A 403 -33.57 -17.29 -30.46
C SER A 403 -34.63 -17.37 -29.35
N GLY A 404 -35.61 -16.45 -29.36
CA GLY A 404 -36.95 -16.65 -28.78
C GLY A 404 -37.08 -16.77 -27.25
N GLY A 405 -36.02 -16.49 -26.48
CA GLY A 405 -36.05 -16.43 -25.02
C GLY A 405 -36.22 -15.00 -24.51
N GLN A 406 -36.85 -14.86 -23.34
CA GLN A 406 -37.04 -13.60 -22.62
C GLN A 406 -35.74 -12.77 -22.61
N VAL A 407 -35.79 -11.57 -23.19
CA VAL A 407 -34.67 -10.61 -23.17
C VAL A 407 -34.47 -10.19 -21.72
N THR A 408 -33.44 -10.71 -21.08
CA THR A 408 -33.00 -10.23 -19.76
C THR A 408 -32.22 -8.94 -20.02
N THR A 409 -32.90 -7.80 -19.88
CA THR A 409 -32.24 -6.49 -19.86
C THR A 409 -31.20 -6.51 -18.74
N ILE A 410 -29.94 -6.34 -19.12
CA ILE A 410 -28.83 -6.31 -18.18
C ILE A 410 -28.72 -4.87 -17.69
N GLU A 411 -29.52 -4.59 -16.67
CA GLU A 411 -29.54 -3.35 -15.91
C GLU A 411 -30.03 -2.10 -16.67
N SER A 412 -30.63 -1.19 -15.91
CA SER A 412 -31.17 0.07 -16.38
C SER A 412 -30.97 1.08 -15.26
N ALA A 413 -29.93 1.90 -15.34
CA ALA A 413 -29.73 3.04 -14.45
C ALA A 413 -30.24 4.31 -15.13
N THR A 414 -30.78 5.25 -14.36
CA THR A 414 -31.01 6.62 -14.82
C THR A 414 -29.71 7.39 -14.65
N ILE A 415 -29.17 7.93 -15.73
CA ILE A 415 -27.80 8.44 -15.83
C ILE A 415 -27.83 9.88 -16.35
N SER A 416 -27.14 10.78 -15.66
CA SER A 416 -26.92 12.16 -16.10
C SER A 416 -25.64 12.24 -16.94
N SER A 417 -25.49 13.26 -17.77
CA SER A 417 -24.25 13.45 -18.50
C SER A 417 -23.07 13.56 -17.54
N SER A 418 -21.95 12.94 -17.90
CA SER A 418 -20.71 12.78 -17.13
C SER A 418 -20.81 11.84 -15.90
N ASP A 419 -21.92 11.13 -15.72
CA ASP A 419 -21.99 10.06 -14.72
C ASP A 419 -21.31 8.77 -15.23
N ALA A 420 -20.63 8.08 -14.32
CA ALA A 420 -20.06 6.76 -14.55
C ALA A 420 -20.93 5.66 -13.94
N PHE A 421 -21.01 4.50 -14.60
CA PHE A 421 -21.78 3.34 -14.15
C PHE A 421 -21.12 2.04 -14.60
N SER A 422 -21.28 0.98 -13.80
CA SER A 422 -20.73 -0.35 -14.11
C SER A 422 -21.83 -1.33 -14.48
N ILE A 423 -21.52 -2.26 -15.37
CA ILE A 423 -22.41 -3.35 -15.78
C ILE A 423 -21.69 -4.67 -15.66
N ASP A 424 -22.39 -5.64 -15.08
CA ASP A 424 -22.00 -7.04 -15.08
C ASP A 424 -22.52 -7.76 -16.32
N PHE A 425 -21.59 -8.25 -17.13
CA PHE A 425 -21.89 -9.11 -18.26
C PHE A 425 -22.01 -10.58 -17.83
N PRO A 426 -22.90 -11.34 -18.49
CA PRO A 426 -23.08 -12.74 -18.17
C PRO A 426 -21.82 -13.51 -18.55
N GLU A 427 -21.32 -14.33 -17.63
CA GLU A 427 -20.09 -15.10 -17.82
C GLU A 427 -20.16 -16.19 -18.90
N SER A 428 -21.36 -16.43 -19.45
CA SER A 428 -21.66 -17.40 -20.50
C SER A 428 -22.78 -16.89 -21.42
N GLY A 429 -22.91 -17.47 -22.62
CA GLY A 429 -23.88 -17.03 -23.63
C GLY A 429 -23.27 -16.13 -24.69
N ASN A 430 -24.11 -15.39 -25.44
CA ASN A 430 -23.65 -14.54 -26.54
C ASN A 430 -22.72 -13.42 -26.01
N PRO A 431 -21.52 -13.22 -26.59
CA PRO A 431 -20.62 -12.14 -26.19
C PRO A 431 -20.98 -10.76 -26.76
N ASN A 432 -21.90 -10.68 -27.73
CA ASN A 432 -22.28 -9.44 -28.39
C ASN A 432 -23.52 -8.81 -27.74
N PHE A 433 -23.45 -7.50 -27.50
CA PHE A 433 -24.56 -6.72 -26.96
C PHE A 433 -24.81 -5.48 -27.80
N ASP A 434 -26.09 -5.21 -28.09
CA ASP A 434 -26.56 -3.92 -28.59
C ASP A 434 -26.72 -2.96 -27.40
N VAL A 435 -26.25 -1.73 -27.58
CA VAL A 435 -26.32 -0.68 -26.57
C VAL A 435 -27.25 0.42 -27.06
N SER A 436 -28.17 0.84 -26.21
CA SER A 436 -29.16 1.86 -26.54
C SER A 436 -29.44 2.78 -25.37
N VAL A 437 -29.77 4.04 -25.69
CA VAL A 437 -30.20 5.05 -24.74
C VAL A 437 -31.71 5.24 -24.87
N GLN A 438 -32.43 5.16 -23.78
CA GLN A 438 -33.84 5.45 -23.67
C GLN A 438 -34.04 6.82 -23.02
N SER A 439 -34.53 7.78 -23.79
CA SER A 439 -34.83 9.15 -23.34
C SER A 439 -36.24 9.51 -23.78
N ASN A 440 -37.04 10.05 -22.86
CA ASN A 440 -38.43 10.47 -23.13
C ASN A 440 -39.32 9.40 -23.81
N GLY A 441 -39.08 8.13 -23.50
CA GLY A 441 -39.83 6.99 -24.05
C GLY A 441 -39.38 6.55 -25.46
N ALA A 442 -38.42 7.23 -26.08
CA ALA A 442 -37.78 6.79 -27.32
C ALA A 442 -36.50 5.99 -27.01
N LYS A 443 -36.27 4.89 -27.74
CA LYS A 443 -35.06 4.08 -27.65
C LYS A 443 -34.17 4.36 -28.87
N ILE A 444 -32.94 4.78 -28.62
CA ILE A 444 -31.95 5.18 -29.63
C ILE A 444 -30.78 4.20 -29.51
N GLN A 445 -30.47 3.46 -30.57
CA GLN A 445 -29.30 2.57 -30.57
C GLN A 445 -28.04 3.42 -30.76
N ILE A 446 -27.08 3.27 -29.85
CA ILE A 446 -25.86 4.08 -29.80
C ILE A 446 -24.61 3.27 -30.15
N GLY A 447 -24.69 1.94 -30.17
CA GLY A 447 -23.59 1.10 -30.64
C GLY A 447 -23.76 -0.37 -30.28
N SER A 448 -22.67 -1.12 -30.41
CA SER A 448 -22.56 -2.50 -29.92
C SER A 448 -21.22 -2.74 -29.24
N ILE A 449 -21.20 -3.66 -28.27
CA ILE A 449 -19.98 -4.11 -27.60
C ILE A 449 -19.79 -5.61 -27.75
N HIS A 450 -18.54 -6.05 -27.68
CA HIS A 450 -18.17 -7.46 -27.71
C HIS A 450 -17.31 -7.82 -26.52
N THR A 451 -17.84 -8.67 -25.65
CA THR A 451 -17.23 -9.00 -24.35
C THR A 451 -16.16 -10.09 -24.41
N SER A 452 -15.92 -10.72 -25.57
CA SER A 452 -14.80 -11.67 -25.68
C SER A 452 -13.53 -10.89 -26.02
N CYS A 453 -12.45 -11.06 -25.26
CA CYS A 453 -11.16 -10.42 -25.51
C CYS A 453 -10.42 -10.95 -26.75
N SER A 454 -11.16 -11.27 -27.81
CA SER A 454 -10.64 -11.56 -29.14
C SER A 454 -10.34 -10.28 -29.94
N ARG A 455 -10.78 -9.13 -29.45
CA ARG A 455 -10.52 -7.77 -29.97
C ARG A 455 -10.55 -6.77 -28.81
N THR A 456 -10.05 -5.55 -29.07
CA THR A 456 -10.15 -4.40 -28.17
C THR A 456 -11.57 -4.25 -27.63
N PHE A 457 -11.70 -4.06 -26.32
CA PHE A 457 -13.00 -3.90 -25.70
C PHE A 457 -13.45 -2.45 -25.87
N ALA A 458 -14.36 -2.24 -26.81
CA ALA A 458 -14.79 -0.91 -27.21
C ALA A 458 -16.28 -0.87 -27.52
N LEU A 459 -16.87 0.32 -27.37
CA LEU A 459 -18.18 0.61 -27.95
C LEU A 459 -18.02 0.97 -29.43
N GLU A 460 -18.55 0.10 -30.30
CA GLU A 460 -18.66 0.39 -31.72
C GLU A 460 -19.80 1.41 -31.92
N ASN A 461 -19.47 2.68 -31.75
CA ASN A 461 -20.42 3.80 -31.74
C ASN A 461 -21.14 3.96 -33.09
N ALA A 462 -22.45 4.22 -33.01
CA ALA A 462 -23.23 4.81 -34.09
C ALA A 462 -23.05 6.34 -34.06
N GLU A 463 -23.14 7.02 -35.21
CA GLU A 463 -23.13 8.48 -35.26
C GLU A 463 -24.36 9.07 -34.55
N THR A 464 -24.22 9.35 -33.25
CA THR A 464 -25.25 9.97 -32.41
C THR A 464 -24.62 10.98 -31.45
N ASP A 465 -25.45 11.88 -30.89
CA ASP A 465 -25.00 12.81 -29.86
C ASP A 465 -24.79 12.15 -28.48
N TYR A 466 -25.09 10.85 -28.36
CA TYR A 466 -24.94 10.05 -27.15
C TYR A 466 -23.65 9.23 -27.24
N GLN A 467 -22.78 9.35 -26.25
CA GLN A 467 -21.50 8.66 -26.20
C GLN A 467 -21.37 7.88 -24.89
N LEU A 468 -20.77 6.70 -24.99
CA LEU A 468 -20.24 5.97 -23.83
C LEU A 468 -18.77 5.73 -24.06
N THR A 469 -17.98 6.03 -23.03
CA THR A 469 -16.55 5.74 -22.99
C THR A 469 -16.31 4.64 -21.98
N VAL A 470 -15.61 3.58 -22.36
CA VAL A 470 -15.19 2.56 -21.39
C VAL A 470 -14.03 3.10 -20.57
N THR A 471 -14.21 3.20 -19.26
CA THR A 471 -13.17 3.72 -18.35
C THR A 471 -12.45 2.62 -17.59
N GLU A 472 -13.09 1.47 -17.39
CA GLU A 472 -12.51 0.30 -16.74
C GLU A 472 -13.19 -0.98 -17.23
N ALA A 473 -12.45 -2.09 -17.28
CA ALA A 473 -13.05 -3.42 -17.48
C ALA A 473 -12.32 -4.49 -16.67
N ILE A 474 -13.06 -5.50 -16.23
CA ILE A 474 -12.59 -6.65 -15.46
C ILE A 474 -12.84 -7.92 -16.28
N ALA A 475 -11.80 -8.73 -16.44
CA ALA A 475 -11.85 -10.02 -17.12
C ALA A 475 -12.30 -11.16 -16.18
N LYS A 476 -12.66 -12.31 -16.76
CA LYS A 476 -13.25 -13.48 -16.09
C LYS A 476 -12.41 -14.09 -14.94
N GLY A 477 -11.17 -13.66 -14.72
CA GLY A 477 -10.36 -14.01 -13.55
C GLY A 477 -10.35 -12.97 -12.41
N GLY A 478 -11.17 -11.92 -12.49
CA GLY A 478 -11.16 -10.80 -11.54
C GLY A 478 -9.97 -9.84 -11.72
N LYS A 479 -9.28 -9.92 -12.86
CA LYS A 479 -8.15 -9.06 -13.21
C LYS A 479 -8.60 -7.89 -14.09
N SER A 480 -7.98 -6.73 -13.92
CA SER A 480 -8.23 -5.57 -14.78
C SER A 480 -7.76 -5.83 -16.20
N VAL A 481 -8.49 -5.30 -17.17
CA VAL A 481 -8.05 -5.22 -18.57
C VAL A 481 -7.09 -4.04 -18.71
N CYS A 482 -6.06 -4.21 -19.54
CA CYS A 482 -5.09 -3.15 -19.79
C CYS A 482 -5.79 -1.92 -20.39
N SER A 483 -5.47 -0.72 -19.88
CA SER A 483 -6.11 0.53 -20.29
C SER A 483 -5.93 0.83 -21.79
N GLU A 484 -4.80 0.42 -22.36
CA GLU A 484 -4.52 0.50 -23.80
C GLU A 484 -5.47 -0.33 -24.67
N ASP A 485 -6.15 -1.32 -24.09
CA ASP A 485 -7.10 -2.21 -24.75
C ASP A 485 -8.58 -1.80 -24.50
N LEU A 486 -8.83 -0.62 -23.92
CA LEU A 486 -10.16 -0.01 -23.72
C LEU A 486 -10.35 1.18 -24.66
N GLN A 487 -11.46 1.25 -25.40
CA GLN A 487 -11.75 2.36 -26.32
C GLN A 487 -13.21 2.83 -26.31
#